data_AF-A0A9D5VJP6-F1
#
_entry.id   AF-A0A9D5VJP6-F1
#
_cell.length_a   1.000
_cell.length_b   1.000
_cell.length_c   1.000
_cell.angle_alpha   90.00
_cell.angle_beta   90.00
_cell.angle_gamma   90.00
#
_symmetry.space_group_name_H-M   'P 1'
#
loop_
_entity.id
_entity.type
_entity.pdbx_description
1 polymer ?
#
loop_
_entity_poly.entity_id
_entity_poly.type
_entity_poly.pdbx_seq_one_letter_code
_entity_poly.pdbx_strand_id
1 'polypeptide(L)'
;MSSSLTLIEVKNVQLERAFLEMPWTIYQDDPMWVPPLKLALKDLLNEKKHPFYETAKMKRWLCFRGGKAVGRIASIINHRHNQFHQEQCGHFGFFECINDDLVANALIKRVSEDLRAQGMTSMKGPVNPSTNYESGMLIDGFDDPPQIMMTYNKSYYPEMFYRLGFHKQMDLYAYMAKASTEPPNTFVRIAERVYKVPNIKWRPINLKNFAEEVRFILDVYNASWEKNWGFVPVTEKEFKHIANDIKSICKPEYTCLVEIGGDPAGVLIALPDYNRIFHKVKDGKLFPTGLLKILLGQKKIDRIRVPIMGVKKEYRKHGVAVLMYMELYKAIKANPKIKELEMSWILENNEDMNRAIHLMGVKEPYKTYRIYEKSL
;
A
#
# COMPACT_ATOMS: atom_id res chain seq x y z
N MET A 1 36.69 17.68 -10.82
CA MET A 1 36.87 16.41 -10.09
C MET A 1 35.49 15.93 -9.67
N SER A 2 35.01 14.80 -10.18
CA SER A 2 33.74 14.22 -9.69
C SER A 2 33.96 13.79 -8.25
N SER A 3 33.27 14.42 -7.30
CA SER A 3 33.37 14.07 -5.88
C SER A 3 32.99 12.61 -5.66
N SER A 4 33.81 11.86 -4.93
CA SER A 4 33.59 10.44 -4.63
C SER A 4 32.24 10.20 -3.94
N LEU A 5 31.59 9.08 -4.27
CA LEU A 5 30.42 8.60 -3.56
C LEU A 5 30.81 7.95 -2.23
N THR A 6 30.05 8.21 -1.16
CA THR A 6 30.23 7.57 0.13
C THR A 6 28.90 6.96 0.59
N LEU A 7 28.89 5.67 0.89
CA LEU A 7 27.73 5.00 1.46
C LEU A 7 27.88 4.87 2.97
N ILE A 8 26.85 5.32 3.70
CA ILE A 8 26.85 5.31 5.16
C ILE A 8 25.60 4.58 5.63
N GLU A 9 25.80 3.60 6.52
CA GLU A 9 24.70 2.92 7.21
C GLU A 9 24.08 3.84 8.26
N VAL A 10 22.75 3.88 8.31
CA VAL A 10 21.99 4.74 9.22
C VAL A 10 22.06 4.19 10.63
N LYS A 11 22.94 4.75 11.46
CA LYS A 11 23.19 4.28 12.85
C LYS A 11 23.03 5.35 13.93
N ASN A 12 22.67 6.58 13.55
CA ASN A 12 22.51 7.69 14.50
C ASN A 12 21.35 8.61 14.09
N VAL A 13 20.97 9.49 15.00
CA VAL A 13 19.80 10.40 14.84
C VAL A 13 19.96 11.37 13.66
N GLN A 14 21.19 11.79 13.33
CA GLN A 14 21.43 12.70 12.21
C GLN A 14 21.20 12.00 10.88
N LEU A 15 21.72 10.77 10.72
CA LEU A 15 21.50 9.95 9.54
C LEU A 15 20.05 9.48 9.42
N GLU A 16 19.39 9.17 10.55
CA GLU A 16 17.96 8.84 10.59
C GLU A 16 17.14 9.98 10.00
N ARG A 17 17.43 11.21 10.41
CA ARG A 17 16.78 12.41 9.87
C ARG A 17 17.05 12.57 8.38
N ALA A 18 18.30 12.43 7.94
CA ALA A 18 18.66 12.55 6.52
C ALA A 18 17.96 11.48 5.67
N PHE A 19 17.86 10.24 6.17
CA PHE A 19 17.13 9.16 5.52
C PHE A 19 15.65 9.50 5.40
N LEU A 20 15.01 9.97 6.47
CA LEU A 20 13.61 10.40 6.45
C LEU A 20 13.36 11.55 5.48
N GLU A 21 14.27 12.53 5.41
CA GLU A 21 14.08 13.76 4.64
C GLU A 21 14.45 13.63 3.15
N MET A 22 15.11 12.54 2.73
CA MET A 22 15.53 12.35 1.33
C MET A 22 14.40 12.56 0.28
N PRO A 23 13.16 12.07 0.47
CA PRO A 23 12.07 12.32 -0.47
C PRO A 23 11.75 13.80 -0.63
N TRP A 24 11.79 14.58 0.45
CA TRP A 24 11.56 16.03 0.35
C TRP A 24 12.58 16.71 -0.54
N THR A 25 13.82 16.23 -0.58
CA THR A 25 14.85 16.71 -1.49
C THR A 25 14.58 16.28 -2.94
N ILE A 26 14.21 15.00 -3.16
CA ILE A 26 14.00 14.46 -4.52
C ILE A 26 12.73 15.02 -5.19
N TYR A 27 11.67 15.26 -4.42
CA TYR A 27 10.35 15.63 -4.95
C TYR A 27 9.97 17.09 -4.69
N GLN A 28 10.90 17.96 -4.28
CA GLN A 28 10.60 19.35 -3.89
C GLN A 28 9.79 20.13 -4.95
N ASP A 29 10.04 19.87 -6.23
CA ASP A 29 9.43 20.56 -7.38
C ASP A 29 8.40 19.69 -8.11
N ASP A 30 8.00 18.56 -7.49
CA ASP A 30 7.08 17.61 -8.10
C ASP A 30 5.63 17.92 -7.69
N PRO A 31 4.76 18.34 -8.63
CA PRO A 31 3.39 18.70 -8.29
C PRO A 31 2.52 17.47 -7.98
N MET A 32 2.93 16.26 -8.39
CA MET A 32 2.17 15.03 -8.18
C MET A 32 2.58 14.30 -6.90
N TRP A 33 3.75 14.62 -6.35
CA TRP A 33 4.18 14.04 -5.09
C TRP A 33 3.34 14.52 -3.90
N VAL A 34 2.94 13.58 -3.06
CA VAL A 34 2.24 13.83 -1.80
C VAL A 34 3.18 13.45 -0.65
N PRO A 35 3.62 14.41 0.18
CA PRO A 35 4.49 14.10 1.31
C PRO A 35 3.75 13.22 2.35
N PRO A 36 4.35 12.12 2.81
CA PRO A 36 3.80 11.37 3.92
C PRO A 36 3.92 12.17 5.22
N LEU A 37 3.07 11.85 6.21
CA LEU A 37 3.24 12.39 7.55
C LEU A 37 4.54 11.85 8.16
N LYS A 38 5.43 12.76 8.59
CA LYS A 38 6.71 12.40 9.20
C LYS A 38 6.54 11.56 10.46
N LEU A 39 5.44 11.71 11.19
CA LEU A 39 5.14 10.89 12.37
C LEU A 39 4.90 9.42 11.98
N ALA A 40 4.09 9.17 10.95
CA ALA A 40 3.79 7.82 10.47
C ALA A 40 5.07 7.14 9.93
N LEU A 41 5.88 7.86 9.15
CA LEU A 41 7.14 7.31 8.64
C LEU A 41 8.14 7.01 9.76
N LYS A 42 8.21 7.85 10.80
CA LYS A 42 9.06 7.60 11.98
C LYS A 42 8.61 6.38 12.77
N ASP A 43 7.31 6.17 12.90
CA ASP A 43 6.77 5.00 13.57
C ASP A 43 7.06 3.72 12.77
N LEU A 44 6.81 3.74 11.45
CA LEU A 44 7.10 2.64 10.55
C LEU A 44 8.58 2.24 10.53
N LEU A 45 9.50 3.20 10.66
CA LEU A 45 10.95 2.94 10.70
C LEU A 45 11.48 2.66 12.13
N ASN A 46 10.62 2.64 13.14
CA ASN A 46 11.03 2.35 14.51
C ASN A 46 11.15 0.84 14.75
N GLU A 47 12.31 0.30 14.37
CA GLU A 47 12.65 -1.12 14.49
C GLU A 47 12.48 -1.70 15.92
N LYS A 48 12.52 -0.85 16.96
CA LYS A 48 12.37 -1.28 18.36
C LYS A 48 10.92 -1.41 18.82
N LYS A 49 9.98 -0.69 18.17
CA LYS A 49 8.60 -0.58 18.65
C LYS A 49 7.58 -1.18 17.68
N HIS A 50 7.85 -1.10 16.38
CA HIS A 50 6.88 -1.45 15.37
C HIS A 50 6.80 -2.98 15.19
N PRO A 51 5.61 -3.61 15.29
CA PRO A 51 5.49 -5.08 15.39
C PRO A 51 6.05 -5.88 14.21
N PHE A 52 6.10 -5.29 13.01
CA PHE A 52 6.74 -5.90 11.83
C PHE A 52 8.16 -6.43 12.13
N TYR A 53 8.95 -5.68 12.91
CA TYR A 53 10.35 -6.01 13.19
C TYR A 53 10.55 -7.07 14.28
N GLU A 54 9.48 -7.61 14.86
CA GLU A 54 9.59 -8.80 15.73
C GLU A 54 10.09 -10.02 14.95
N THR A 55 9.83 -10.05 13.65
CA THR A 55 10.21 -11.15 12.75
C THR A 55 10.91 -10.67 11.47
N ALA A 56 11.26 -9.38 11.41
CA ALA A 56 11.93 -8.79 10.26
C ALA A 56 13.15 -7.98 10.68
N LYS A 57 14.15 -7.93 9.81
CA LYS A 57 15.35 -7.10 9.97
C LYS A 57 15.40 -6.07 8.85
N MET A 58 15.84 -4.87 9.16
CA MET A 58 16.08 -3.83 8.18
C MET A 58 17.45 -3.21 8.41
N LYS A 59 18.17 -2.91 7.33
CA LYS A 59 19.29 -1.99 7.38
C LYS A 59 19.08 -0.92 6.32
N ARG A 60 19.53 0.29 6.64
CA ARG A 60 19.26 1.49 5.86
C ARG A 60 20.57 2.18 5.51
N TRP A 61 20.68 2.67 4.28
CA TRP A 61 21.86 3.38 3.79
C TRP A 61 21.49 4.70 3.14
N LEU A 62 22.42 5.65 3.28
CA LEU A 62 22.45 6.90 2.55
C LEU A 62 23.68 6.93 1.65
N CYS A 63 23.50 7.42 0.43
CA CYS A 63 24.59 7.75 -0.48
C CYS A 63 24.86 9.25 -0.41
N PHE A 64 26.11 9.64 -0.16
CA PHE A 64 26.56 11.01 -0.14
C PHE A 64 27.48 11.31 -1.32
N ARG A 65 27.37 12.54 -1.85
CA ARG A 65 28.28 13.11 -2.84
C ARG A 65 28.61 14.54 -2.41
N GLY A 66 29.89 14.84 -2.20
CA GLY A 66 30.33 16.16 -1.75
C GLY A 66 29.65 16.60 -0.44
N GLY A 67 29.47 15.67 0.51
CA GLY A 67 28.82 15.94 1.81
C GLY A 67 27.29 16.06 1.77
N LYS A 68 26.64 15.98 0.60
CA LYS A 68 25.18 16.03 0.45
C LYS A 68 24.61 14.63 0.20
N ALA A 69 23.49 14.30 0.86
CA ALA A 69 22.77 13.07 0.57
C ALA A 69 22.14 13.15 -0.84
N VAL A 70 22.40 12.15 -1.66
CA VAL A 70 21.95 12.05 -3.07
C VAL A 70 21.13 10.79 -3.35
N GLY A 71 20.97 9.92 -2.35
CA GLY A 71 20.02 8.81 -2.40
C GLY A 71 19.99 8.01 -1.10
N ARG A 72 18.99 7.14 -0.98
CA ARG A 72 18.77 6.24 0.14
C ARG A 72 18.21 4.91 -0.34
N ILE A 73 18.38 3.86 0.47
CA ILE A 73 17.77 2.55 0.24
C ILE A 73 17.75 1.75 1.55
N ALA A 74 16.82 0.80 1.68
CA ALA A 74 16.82 -0.19 2.74
C ALA A 74 16.94 -1.62 2.18
N SER A 75 17.70 -2.48 2.87
CA SER A 75 17.61 -3.94 2.76
C SER A 75 16.67 -4.43 3.85
N ILE A 76 15.86 -5.42 3.52
CA ILE A 76 14.80 -5.92 4.39
C ILE A 76 14.83 -7.45 4.32
N ILE A 77 14.83 -8.11 5.46
CA ILE A 77 14.63 -9.55 5.57
C ILE A 77 13.36 -9.78 6.35
N ASN A 78 12.34 -10.30 5.69
CA ASN A 78 11.09 -10.69 6.33
C ASN A 78 11.14 -12.21 6.56
N HIS A 79 11.43 -12.64 7.79
CA HIS A 79 11.58 -14.07 8.08
C HIS A 79 10.25 -14.82 7.94
N ARG A 80 9.11 -14.18 8.19
CA ARG A 80 7.78 -14.77 7.94
C ARG A 80 7.53 -15.02 6.46
N HIS A 81 7.93 -14.09 5.59
CA HIS A 81 7.85 -14.28 4.15
C HIS A 81 8.64 -15.52 3.72
N ASN A 82 9.91 -15.59 4.11
CA ASN A 82 10.79 -16.71 3.74
C ASN A 82 10.28 -18.04 4.30
N GLN A 83 9.74 -18.06 5.53
CA GLN A 83 9.15 -19.25 6.11
C GLN A 83 7.88 -19.70 5.38
N PHE A 84 7.01 -18.76 5.01
CA PHE A 84 5.73 -19.05 4.37
C PHE A 84 5.90 -19.49 2.91
N HIS A 85 6.75 -18.80 2.15
CA HIS A 85 7.02 -19.12 0.73
C HIS A 85 8.11 -20.16 0.54
N GLN A 86 8.81 -20.56 1.61
CA GLN A 86 9.95 -21.49 1.56
C GLN A 86 11.07 -20.99 0.63
N GLU A 87 11.40 -19.71 0.75
CA GLU A 87 12.40 -19.02 -0.07
C GLU A 87 13.55 -18.45 0.77
N GLN A 88 14.63 -18.06 0.10
CA GLN A 88 15.75 -17.29 0.66
C GLN A 88 15.77 -15.91 0.01
N CYS A 89 14.64 -15.21 0.05
CA CYS A 89 14.46 -13.94 -0.64
C CYS A 89 14.67 -12.76 0.32
N GLY A 90 15.59 -11.87 -0.05
CA GLY A 90 15.69 -10.55 0.53
C GLY A 90 14.66 -9.60 -0.08
N HIS A 91 14.46 -8.46 0.54
CA HIS A 91 13.64 -7.38 0.00
C HIS A 91 14.42 -6.08 0.03
N PHE A 92 14.02 -5.14 -0.82
CA PHE A 92 14.53 -3.77 -0.77
C PHE A 92 13.38 -2.78 -0.81
N GLY A 93 13.61 -1.59 -0.25
CA GLY A 93 12.58 -0.58 -0.09
C GLY A 93 13.15 0.80 0.16
N PHE A 94 12.26 1.76 0.30
CA PHE A 94 12.54 3.16 0.61
C PHE A 94 13.55 3.80 -0.37
N PHE A 95 13.68 3.25 -1.57
CA PHE A 95 14.65 3.69 -2.56
C PHE A 95 14.32 5.10 -3.02
N GLU A 96 15.30 6.00 -2.90
CA GLU A 96 15.26 7.29 -3.56
C GLU A 96 16.64 7.63 -4.08
N CYS A 97 16.76 8.21 -5.26
CA CYS A 97 18.02 8.77 -5.72
C CYS A 97 17.79 9.87 -6.74
N ILE A 98 18.76 10.77 -6.88
CA ILE A 98 18.84 11.66 -8.03
C ILE A 98 18.95 10.84 -9.33
N ASN A 99 18.63 11.43 -10.49
CA ASN A 99 18.75 10.75 -11.78
C ASN A 99 20.22 10.54 -12.18
N ASP A 100 20.88 9.57 -11.54
CA ASP A 100 22.30 9.28 -11.67
C ASP A 100 22.53 7.77 -11.45
N ASP A 101 22.91 7.08 -12.53
CA ASP A 101 23.11 5.64 -12.53
C ASP A 101 24.26 5.19 -11.59
N LEU A 102 25.27 6.03 -11.32
CA LEU A 102 26.34 5.69 -10.38
C LEU A 102 25.81 5.66 -8.94
N VAL A 103 24.93 6.60 -8.58
CA VAL A 103 24.29 6.62 -7.26
C VAL A 103 23.38 5.41 -7.09
N ALA A 104 22.53 5.14 -8.08
CA ALA A 104 21.60 4.02 -8.07
C ALA A 104 22.34 2.68 -7.97
N ASN A 105 23.39 2.48 -8.78
CA ASN A 105 24.21 1.29 -8.76
C ASN A 105 24.92 1.09 -7.41
N ALA A 106 25.45 2.16 -6.81
CA ALA A 106 26.07 2.08 -5.49
C ALA A 106 25.08 1.61 -4.41
N LEU A 107 23.86 2.18 -4.40
CA LEU A 107 22.80 1.82 -3.45
C LEU A 107 22.36 0.35 -3.61
N ILE A 108 22.07 -0.07 -4.85
CA ILE A 108 21.66 -1.45 -5.16
C ILE A 108 22.76 -2.44 -4.80
N LYS A 109 24.01 -2.18 -5.22
CA LYS A 109 25.15 -3.04 -4.89
C LYS A 109 25.29 -3.26 -3.39
N ARG A 110 25.11 -2.20 -2.59
CA ARG A 110 25.21 -2.28 -1.13
C ARG A 110 24.12 -3.13 -0.50
N VAL A 111 22.88 -3.00 -0.97
CA VAL A 111 21.77 -3.86 -0.51
C VAL A 111 21.99 -5.30 -0.94
N SER A 112 22.43 -5.54 -2.19
CA SER A 112 22.76 -6.88 -2.67
C SER A 112 23.85 -7.55 -1.82
N GLU A 113 24.93 -6.84 -1.49
CA GLU A 113 25.99 -7.34 -0.59
C GLU A 113 25.46 -7.69 0.80
N ASP A 114 24.63 -6.83 1.40
CA ASP A 114 24.07 -7.06 2.73
C ASP A 114 23.10 -8.25 2.77
N LEU A 115 22.30 -8.43 1.72
CA LEU A 115 21.36 -9.55 1.61
C LEU A 115 22.12 -10.88 1.36
N ARG A 116 23.14 -10.89 0.49
CA ARG A 116 24.01 -12.06 0.29
C ARG A 116 24.71 -12.49 1.57
N ALA A 117 25.25 -11.51 2.33
CA ALA A 117 25.91 -11.78 3.60
C ALA A 117 24.97 -12.40 4.66
N GLN A 118 23.66 -12.26 4.47
CA GLN A 118 22.63 -12.86 5.32
C GLN A 118 21.98 -14.11 4.70
N GLY A 119 22.58 -14.66 3.64
CA GLY A 119 22.18 -15.93 3.03
C GLY A 119 21.02 -15.86 2.06
N MET A 120 20.66 -14.65 1.57
CA MET A 120 19.62 -14.50 0.55
C MET A 120 20.18 -14.76 -0.84
N THR A 121 19.39 -15.40 -1.71
CA THR A 121 19.75 -15.79 -3.08
C THR A 121 19.09 -14.89 -4.14
N SER A 122 18.05 -14.14 -3.76
CA SER A 122 17.40 -13.15 -4.61
C SER A 122 16.92 -11.96 -3.78
N MET A 123 16.51 -10.88 -4.46
CA MET A 123 15.79 -9.78 -3.82
C MET A 123 14.61 -9.29 -4.64
N LYS A 124 13.50 -8.96 -3.95
CA LYS A 124 12.25 -8.45 -4.54
C LYS A 124 11.90 -7.06 -3.98
N GLY A 125 11.28 -6.20 -4.78
CA GLY A 125 10.86 -4.87 -4.33
C GLY A 125 10.54 -3.88 -5.46
N PRO A 126 10.26 -2.61 -5.15
CA PRO A 126 10.32 -2.04 -3.81
C PRO A 126 9.12 -2.42 -2.94
N VAL A 127 9.38 -2.66 -1.66
CA VAL A 127 8.36 -2.80 -0.60
C VAL A 127 8.76 -1.96 0.62
N ASN A 128 7.80 -1.26 1.23
CA ASN A 128 8.03 -0.27 2.29
C ASN A 128 7.24 -0.59 3.57
N PRO A 129 7.60 -1.61 4.37
CA PRO A 129 8.68 -2.58 4.18
C PRO A 129 8.23 -3.96 3.66
N SER A 130 6.93 -4.20 3.47
CA SER A 130 6.42 -5.47 2.93
C SER A 130 5.18 -5.25 2.08
N THR A 131 4.69 -6.31 1.43
CA THR A 131 3.45 -6.31 0.63
C THR A 131 2.18 -6.01 1.44
N ASN A 132 2.24 -6.06 2.79
CA ASN A 132 1.16 -5.63 3.67
C ASN A 132 1.14 -4.12 3.95
N TYR A 133 2.14 -3.38 3.47
CA TYR A 133 2.27 -1.91 3.60
C TYR A 133 2.27 -1.29 2.20
N GLU A 134 3.04 -0.22 2.00
CA GLU A 134 3.21 0.36 0.67
C GLU A 134 4.14 -0.50 -0.19
N SER A 135 3.72 -0.84 -1.42
CA SER A 135 4.50 -1.70 -2.31
C SER A 135 4.36 -1.31 -3.78
N GLY A 136 5.36 -1.69 -4.57
CA GLY A 136 5.39 -1.47 -6.01
C GLY A 136 5.97 -0.11 -6.38
N MET A 137 6.69 -0.08 -7.50
CA MET A 137 7.14 1.13 -8.18
C MET A 137 6.09 1.55 -9.19
N LEU A 138 5.62 2.79 -9.14
CA LEU A 138 4.79 3.37 -10.20
C LEU A 138 5.57 3.34 -11.52
N ILE A 139 4.98 2.71 -12.55
CA ILE A 139 5.53 2.62 -13.91
C ILE A 139 4.66 3.31 -14.95
N ASP A 140 3.40 3.60 -14.62
CA ASP A 140 2.44 4.27 -15.48
C ASP A 140 1.41 5.08 -14.67
N GLY A 141 0.94 6.21 -15.21
CA GLY A 141 0.03 7.16 -14.55
C GLY A 141 0.73 8.18 -13.63
N PHE A 142 1.85 8.75 -14.09
CA PHE A 142 2.63 9.76 -13.34
C PHE A 142 1.98 11.16 -13.27
N ASP A 143 0.89 11.38 -14.02
CA ASP A 143 0.14 12.63 -14.16
C ASP A 143 -0.97 12.82 -13.10
N ASP A 144 -1.14 11.86 -12.19
CA ASP A 144 -2.07 11.93 -11.06
C ASP A 144 -1.33 11.61 -9.74
N PRO A 145 -1.61 12.34 -8.64
CA PRO A 145 -0.97 12.10 -7.34
C PRO A 145 -1.37 10.73 -6.75
N PRO A 146 -0.51 10.10 -5.92
CA PRO A 146 -0.85 8.81 -5.29
C PRO A 146 -2.09 8.95 -4.40
N GLN A 147 -2.97 7.95 -4.42
CA GLN A 147 -4.02 7.84 -3.39
C GLN A 147 -3.40 7.36 -2.08
N ILE A 148 -4.16 7.48 -1.00
CA ILE A 148 -3.73 7.08 0.34
C ILE A 148 -3.18 5.64 0.39
N MET A 149 -2.03 5.46 1.06
CA MET A 149 -1.31 4.18 1.15
C MET A 149 -0.92 3.60 -0.22
N MET A 150 -0.65 4.45 -1.22
CA MET A 150 -0.02 4.06 -2.48
C MET A 150 1.32 4.76 -2.65
N THR A 151 2.26 4.08 -3.29
CA THR A 151 3.58 4.63 -3.58
C THR A 151 3.52 5.70 -4.67
N TYR A 152 4.55 6.54 -4.71
CA TYR A 152 4.86 7.42 -5.83
C TYR A 152 6.38 7.51 -5.95
N ASN A 153 6.88 7.46 -7.17
CA ASN A 153 8.30 7.62 -7.45
C ASN A 153 8.54 8.50 -8.68
N LYS A 154 9.80 8.90 -8.88
CA LYS A 154 10.19 9.58 -10.11
C LYS A 154 10.02 8.67 -11.33
N SER A 155 9.60 9.27 -12.44
CA SER A 155 9.35 8.58 -13.71
C SER A 155 10.58 7.97 -14.37
N TYR A 156 11.79 8.38 -13.96
CA TYR A 156 13.04 7.78 -14.44
C TYR A 156 13.44 6.49 -13.69
N TYR A 157 12.80 6.16 -12.56
CA TYR A 157 13.15 4.95 -11.79
C TYR A 157 12.89 3.63 -12.53
N PRO A 158 11.77 3.44 -13.26
CA PRO A 158 11.51 2.17 -13.97
C PRO A 158 12.62 1.82 -14.96
N GLU A 159 13.02 2.78 -15.80
CA GLU A 159 14.11 2.61 -16.77
C GLU A 159 15.47 2.40 -16.08
N MET A 160 15.71 3.12 -14.98
CA MET A 160 16.91 2.94 -14.17
C MET A 160 17.00 1.51 -13.61
N PHE A 161 15.89 0.91 -13.20
CA PHE A 161 15.87 -0.45 -12.64
C PHE A 161 16.21 -1.51 -13.68
N TYR A 162 15.77 -1.36 -14.92
CA TYR A 162 16.22 -2.25 -16.01
C TYR A 162 17.73 -2.16 -16.24
N ARG A 163 18.30 -0.94 -16.25
CA ARG A 163 19.77 -0.76 -16.38
C ARG A 163 20.54 -1.36 -15.21
N LEU A 164 19.94 -1.40 -14.03
CA LEU A 164 20.48 -2.06 -12.84
C LEU A 164 20.34 -3.59 -12.88
N GLY A 165 19.77 -4.16 -13.95
CA GLY A 165 19.58 -5.59 -14.15
C GLY A 165 18.50 -6.19 -13.25
N PHE A 166 17.44 -5.44 -12.98
CA PHE A 166 16.18 -5.98 -12.46
C PHE A 166 15.26 -6.41 -13.59
N HIS A 167 14.46 -7.43 -13.34
CA HIS A 167 13.37 -7.86 -14.21
C HIS A 167 12.02 -7.67 -13.52
N LYS A 168 10.95 -7.59 -14.33
CA LYS A 168 9.58 -7.57 -13.83
C LYS A 168 9.30 -8.86 -13.07
N GLN A 169 8.70 -8.74 -11.89
CA GLN A 169 8.22 -9.86 -11.10
C GLN A 169 6.68 -9.93 -11.05
N MET A 170 6.03 -8.80 -10.79
CA MET A 170 4.57 -8.73 -10.66
C MET A 170 4.10 -7.30 -10.91
N ASP A 171 3.10 -7.14 -11.77
CA ASP A 171 2.36 -5.88 -11.87
C ASP A 171 1.18 -5.83 -10.89
N LEU A 172 0.96 -4.64 -10.34
CA LEU A 172 -0.14 -4.30 -9.45
C LEU A 172 -0.96 -3.20 -10.14
N TYR A 173 -2.18 -3.55 -10.51
CA TYR A 173 -3.10 -2.63 -11.16
C TYR A 173 -3.89 -1.80 -10.15
N ALA A 174 -4.16 -0.57 -10.56
CA ALA A 174 -5.03 0.37 -9.89
C ALA A 174 -6.09 0.85 -10.88
N TYR A 175 -7.35 0.71 -10.52
CA TYR A 175 -8.50 1.05 -11.35
C TYR A 175 -9.28 2.20 -10.74
N MET A 176 -9.83 3.07 -11.59
CA MET A 176 -10.64 4.21 -11.15
C MET A 176 -12.04 4.11 -11.75
N ALA A 177 -13.05 3.99 -10.88
CA ALA A 177 -14.46 4.09 -11.26
C ALA A 177 -15.00 5.48 -10.95
N LYS A 178 -15.86 6.02 -11.82
CA LYS A 178 -16.61 7.25 -11.53
C LYS A 178 -17.83 6.91 -10.67
N ALA A 179 -18.21 7.78 -9.75
CA ALA A 179 -19.44 7.64 -8.96
C ALA A 179 -20.72 7.66 -9.82
N SER A 180 -20.62 8.17 -11.06
CA SER A 180 -21.68 8.10 -12.06
C SER A 180 -21.78 6.75 -12.77
N THR A 181 -20.80 5.86 -12.61
CA THR A 181 -20.84 4.52 -13.19
C THR A 181 -21.90 3.70 -12.46
N GLU A 182 -22.94 3.30 -13.19
CA GLU A 182 -23.99 2.45 -12.66
C GLU A 182 -23.55 0.98 -12.63
N PRO A 183 -23.92 0.21 -11.59
CA PRO A 183 -23.61 -1.20 -11.52
C PRO A 183 -24.38 -1.95 -12.62
N PRO A 184 -23.80 -3.03 -13.19
CA PRO A 184 -24.50 -3.86 -14.16
C PRO A 184 -25.79 -4.45 -13.57
N ASN A 185 -26.84 -4.59 -14.38
CA ASN A 185 -28.10 -5.23 -13.96
C ASN A 185 -27.89 -6.62 -13.35
N THR A 186 -26.88 -7.36 -13.81
CA THR A 186 -26.49 -8.66 -13.24
C THR A 186 -26.08 -8.55 -11.77
N PHE A 187 -25.34 -7.51 -11.39
CA PHE A 187 -24.90 -7.28 -10.01
C PHE A 187 -26.08 -6.93 -9.11
N VAL A 188 -27.00 -6.10 -9.60
CA VAL A 188 -28.25 -5.77 -8.90
C VAL A 188 -29.05 -7.05 -8.60
N ARG A 189 -29.28 -7.90 -9.60
CA ARG A 189 -30.01 -9.17 -9.44
C ARG A 189 -29.31 -10.15 -8.49
N ILE A 190 -27.97 -10.22 -8.52
CA ILE A 190 -27.21 -11.05 -7.59
C ILE A 190 -27.42 -10.54 -6.16
N ALA A 191 -27.23 -9.23 -5.92
CA ALA A 191 -27.41 -8.65 -4.60
C ALA A 191 -28.84 -8.87 -4.05
N GLU A 192 -29.88 -8.68 -4.88
CA GLU A 192 -31.27 -8.96 -4.48
C GLU A 192 -31.52 -10.40 -4.04
N ARG A 193 -30.84 -11.37 -4.64
CA ARG A 193 -30.89 -12.77 -4.21
C ARG A 193 -30.13 -12.97 -2.90
N VAL A 194 -28.93 -12.41 -2.80
CA VAL A 194 -28.07 -12.54 -1.63
C VAL A 194 -28.73 -11.91 -0.39
N TYR A 195 -29.42 -10.78 -0.53
CA TYR A 195 -30.17 -10.14 0.56
C TYR A 195 -31.28 -11.02 1.16
N LYS A 196 -31.74 -12.04 0.43
CA LYS A 196 -32.77 -12.99 0.87
C LYS A 196 -32.20 -14.30 1.43
N VAL A 197 -30.88 -14.49 1.39
CA VAL A 197 -30.24 -15.70 1.91
C VAL A 197 -30.46 -15.76 3.42
N PRO A 198 -31.07 -16.82 3.96
CA PRO A 198 -31.21 -16.97 5.40
C PRO A 198 -29.83 -16.98 6.08
N ASN A 199 -29.73 -16.35 7.25
CA ASN A 199 -28.52 -16.29 8.08
C ASN A 199 -27.33 -15.48 7.54
N ILE A 200 -27.46 -14.79 6.40
CA ILE A 200 -26.48 -13.76 6.04
C ILE A 200 -26.78 -12.48 6.82
N LYS A 201 -25.73 -11.86 7.34
CA LYS A 201 -25.81 -10.51 7.93
C LYS A 201 -24.66 -9.70 7.39
N TRP A 202 -24.93 -8.44 7.09
CA TRP A 202 -23.90 -7.48 6.71
C TRP A 202 -24.10 -6.18 7.48
N ARG A 203 -23.00 -5.52 7.82
CA ARG A 203 -23.00 -4.30 8.61
C ARG A 203 -21.75 -3.46 8.36
N PRO A 204 -21.80 -2.15 8.62
CA PRO A 204 -20.58 -1.37 8.72
C PRO A 204 -19.75 -1.80 9.94
N ILE A 205 -18.48 -1.43 9.95
CA ILE A 205 -17.57 -1.61 11.08
C ILE A 205 -18.05 -0.79 12.29
N ASN A 206 -18.03 -1.39 13.49
CA ASN A 206 -18.29 -0.68 14.73
C ASN A 206 -16.97 -0.23 15.38
N LEU A 207 -16.57 1.01 15.10
CA LEU A 207 -15.33 1.58 15.67
C LEU A 207 -15.32 1.71 17.20
N LYS A 208 -16.48 1.58 17.88
CA LYS A 208 -16.54 1.50 19.35
C LYS A 208 -16.07 0.14 19.86
N ASN A 209 -16.27 -0.93 19.09
CA ASN A 209 -15.80 -2.28 19.40
C ASN A 209 -14.56 -2.67 18.59
N PHE A 210 -13.62 -1.73 18.46
CA PHE A 210 -12.51 -1.81 17.50
C PHE A 210 -11.67 -3.08 17.61
N ALA A 211 -11.44 -3.61 18.82
CA ALA A 211 -10.62 -4.80 18.99
C ALA A 211 -11.25 -6.05 18.35
N GLU A 212 -12.56 -6.27 18.54
CA GLU A 212 -13.24 -7.41 17.91
C GLU A 212 -13.34 -7.25 16.39
N GLU A 213 -13.56 -6.02 15.90
CA GLU A 213 -13.56 -5.76 14.46
C GLU A 213 -12.21 -6.06 13.82
N VAL A 214 -11.11 -5.71 14.50
CA VAL A 214 -9.75 -6.04 14.05
C VAL A 214 -9.57 -7.55 13.93
N ARG A 215 -10.07 -8.34 14.88
CA ARG A 215 -10.01 -9.81 14.81
C ARG A 215 -10.86 -10.38 13.68
N PHE A 216 -12.09 -9.88 13.53
CA PHE A 216 -12.97 -10.25 12.42
C PHE A 216 -12.29 -10.02 11.08
N ILE A 217 -11.70 -8.82 10.90
CA ILE A 217 -11.07 -8.44 9.65
C ILE A 217 -9.80 -9.26 9.40
N LEU A 218 -8.98 -9.47 10.43
CA LEU A 218 -7.76 -10.27 10.32
C LEU A 218 -8.04 -11.72 9.90
N ASP A 219 -9.09 -12.32 10.45
CA ASP A 219 -9.53 -13.68 10.09
C ASP A 219 -9.84 -13.76 8.59
N VAL A 220 -10.71 -12.86 8.09
CA VAL A 220 -11.03 -12.81 6.66
C VAL A 220 -9.81 -12.45 5.81
N TYR A 221 -8.95 -11.53 6.25
CA TYR A 221 -7.75 -11.09 5.54
C TYR A 221 -6.77 -12.26 5.33
N ASN A 222 -6.41 -12.97 6.40
CA ASN A 222 -5.47 -14.08 6.29
C ASN A 222 -6.06 -15.25 5.48
N ALA A 223 -7.34 -15.56 5.64
CA ALA A 223 -8.01 -16.65 4.91
C ALA A 223 -8.27 -16.32 3.43
N SER A 224 -8.45 -15.05 3.06
CA SER A 224 -8.79 -14.68 1.68
C SER A 224 -7.56 -14.44 0.80
N TRP A 225 -6.44 -13.99 1.38
CA TRP A 225 -5.21 -13.64 0.65
C TRP A 225 -4.10 -14.71 0.72
N GLU A 226 -4.28 -15.82 1.42
CA GLU A 226 -3.26 -16.88 1.57
C GLU A 226 -2.62 -17.37 0.24
N LYS A 227 -3.36 -17.29 -0.87
CA LYS A 227 -2.90 -17.70 -2.20
C LYS A 227 -2.44 -16.55 -3.10
N ASN A 228 -2.53 -15.30 -2.63
CA ASN A 228 -2.10 -14.15 -3.41
C ASN A 228 -0.57 -14.09 -3.46
N TRP A 229 -0.04 -13.75 -4.64
CA TRP A 229 1.40 -13.63 -4.82
C TRP A 229 1.99 -12.61 -3.84
N GLY A 230 3.11 -12.97 -3.21
CA GLY A 230 3.81 -12.11 -2.25
C GLY A 230 3.08 -11.90 -0.92
N PHE A 231 1.93 -12.54 -0.69
CA PHE A 231 1.21 -12.45 0.59
C PHE A 231 2.05 -12.97 1.75
N VAL A 232 1.97 -12.31 2.90
CA VAL A 232 2.58 -12.80 4.14
C VAL A 232 1.52 -12.73 5.22
N PRO A 233 1.18 -13.84 5.90
CA PRO A 233 0.22 -13.81 7.00
C PRO A 233 0.61 -12.73 8.01
N VAL A 234 -0.33 -11.88 8.39
CA VAL A 234 -0.10 -10.80 9.36
C VAL A 234 -0.43 -11.31 10.76
N THR A 235 0.34 -10.91 11.76
CA THR A 235 0.02 -11.22 13.17
C THR A 235 -1.10 -10.30 13.68
N GLU A 236 -1.82 -10.71 14.73
CA GLU A 236 -2.81 -9.83 15.36
C GLU A 236 -2.20 -8.53 15.86
N LYS A 237 -0.98 -8.59 16.42
CA LYS A 237 -0.28 -7.40 16.91
C LYS A 237 0.08 -6.43 15.79
N GLU A 238 0.63 -6.93 14.68
CA GLU A 238 0.96 -6.13 13.50
C GLU A 238 -0.30 -5.58 12.84
N PHE A 239 -1.33 -6.40 12.65
CA PHE A 239 -2.58 -5.97 12.02
C PHE A 239 -3.30 -4.90 12.85
N LYS A 240 -3.33 -5.07 14.18
CA LYS A 240 -3.88 -4.06 15.11
C LYS A 240 -3.11 -2.74 15.04
N HIS A 241 -1.79 -2.79 14.88
CA HIS A 241 -0.96 -1.59 14.72
C HIS A 241 -1.33 -0.84 13.44
N ILE A 242 -1.35 -1.52 12.30
CA ILE A 242 -1.78 -0.95 11.00
C ILE A 242 -3.21 -0.40 11.09
N ALA A 243 -4.12 -1.15 11.71
CA ALA A 243 -5.51 -0.73 11.85
C ALA A 243 -5.65 0.55 12.69
N ASN A 244 -4.84 0.72 13.74
CA ASN A 244 -4.85 1.94 14.56
C ASN A 244 -4.42 3.17 13.76
N ASP A 245 -3.46 3.04 12.84
CA ASP A 245 -2.98 4.15 12.01
C ASP A 245 -4.08 4.70 11.10
N ILE A 246 -4.93 3.80 10.56
CA ILE A 246 -6.03 4.18 9.67
C ILE A 246 -7.36 4.41 10.41
N LYS A 247 -7.45 4.10 11.70
CA LYS A 247 -8.70 4.19 12.48
C LYS A 247 -9.35 5.56 12.40
N SER A 248 -8.55 6.63 12.46
CA SER A 248 -9.04 8.02 12.47
C SER A 248 -9.65 8.48 11.14
N ILE A 249 -9.28 7.83 10.04
CA ILE A 249 -9.74 8.14 8.68
C ILE A 249 -10.77 7.13 8.17
N CYS A 250 -10.92 5.99 8.82
CA CYS A 250 -11.93 4.99 8.52
C CYS A 250 -13.34 5.55 8.79
N LYS A 251 -14.21 5.46 7.79
CA LYS A 251 -15.61 5.91 7.86
C LYS A 251 -16.53 4.70 7.78
N PRO A 252 -17.28 4.37 8.85
CA PRO A 252 -18.10 3.17 8.88
C PRO A 252 -19.04 3.00 7.67
N GLU A 253 -19.59 4.10 7.16
CA GLU A 253 -20.46 4.11 5.99
C GLU A 253 -19.82 3.57 4.71
N TYR A 254 -18.48 3.56 4.60
CA TYR A 254 -17.73 3.02 3.46
C TYR A 254 -17.14 1.64 3.74
N THR A 255 -17.69 0.93 4.73
CA THR A 255 -17.26 -0.42 5.11
C THR A 255 -18.42 -1.39 5.04
N CYS A 256 -18.13 -2.65 4.72
CA CYS A 256 -19.12 -3.72 4.73
C CYS A 256 -18.46 -5.00 5.25
N LEU A 257 -18.86 -5.45 6.42
CA LEU A 257 -18.46 -6.70 7.03
C LEU A 257 -19.63 -7.67 6.89
N VAL A 258 -19.36 -8.88 6.41
CA VAL A 258 -20.38 -9.88 6.12
C VAL A 258 -20.11 -11.13 6.92
N GLU A 259 -21.12 -11.64 7.63
CA GLU A 259 -21.10 -12.93 8.31
C GLU A 259 -22.21 -13.83 7.75
N ILE A 260 -21.95 -15.14 7.69
CA ILE A 260 -22.93 -16.16 7.29
C ILE A 260 -23.00 -17.19 8.40
N GLY A 261 -24.16 -17.35 9.03
CA GLY A 261 -24.32 -18.28 10.15
C GLY A 261 -23.46 -17.94 11.38
N GLY A 262 -23.01 -16.69 11.50
CA GLY A 262 -22.13 -16.23 12.58
C GLY A 262 -20.62 -16.34 12.29
N ASP A 263 -20.23 -16.92 11.15
CA ASP A 263 -18.83 -16.98 10.72
C ASP A 263 -18.49 -15.76 9.83
N PRO A 264 -17.36 -15.06 10.08
CA PRO A 264 -16.86 -14.02 9.18
C PRO A 264 -16.69 -14.51 7.75
N ALA A 265 -17.44 -13.95 6.81
CA ALA A 265 -17.48 -14.39 5.41
C ALA A 265 -16.76 -13.44 4.46
N GLY A 266 -16.85 -12.13 4.69
CA GLY A 266 -16.27 -11.13 3.80
C GLY A 266 -16.05 -9.77 4.47
N VAL A 267 -15.08 -9.04 3.94
CA VAL A 267 -14.74 -7.68 4.37
C VAL A 267 -14.51 -6.81 3.16
N LEU A 268 -15.08 -5.61 3.19
CA LEU A 268 -14.74 -4.47 2.35
C LEU A 268 -14.48 -3.27 3.26
N ILE A 269 -13.32 -2.64 3.10
CA ILE A 269 -12.99 -1.35 3.71
C ILE A 269 -12.61 -0.39 2.59
N ALA A 270 -13.34 0.72 2.46
CA ALA A 270 -12.91 1.86 1.67
C ALA A 270 -12.55 3.05 2.56
N LEU A 271 -11.48 3.76 2.20
CA LEU A 271 -10.93 4.89 2.93
C LEU A 271 -11.04 6.17 2.08
N PRO A 272 -11.45 7.31 2.67
CA PRO A 272 -11.32 8.60 2.02
C PRO A 272 -9.86 8.90 1.67
N ASP A 273 -9.60 9.49 0.50
CA ASP A 273 -8.25 9.82 0.07
C ASP A 273 -7.72 11.09 0.78
N TYR A 274 -7.12 10.94 1.96
CA TYR A 274 -6.51 12.05 2.69
C TYR A 274 -5.26 12.60 1.99
N ASN A 275 -4.70 11.93 0.97
CA ASN A 275 -3.57 12.48 0.21
C ASN A 275 -3.94 13.80 -0.48
N ARG A 276 -5.22 14.00 -0.84
CA ARG A 276 -5.75 15.30 -1.30
C ARG A 276 -5.49 16.46 -0.33
N ILE A 277 -5.38 16.16 0.97
CA ILE A 277 -5.11 17.15 2.00
C ILE A 277 -3.62 17.17 2.35
N PHE A 278 -2.98 16.00 2.48
CA PHE A 278 -1.56 15.90 2.77
C PHE A 278 -0.70 16.58 1.70
N HIS A 279 -1.16 16.65 0.46
CA HIS A 279 -0.53 17.44 -0.61
C HIS A 279 -0.30 18.91 -0.23
N LYS A 280 -1.13 19.48 0.67
CA LYS A 280 -1.03 20.86 1.19
C LYS A 280 -0.18 20.97 2.46
N VAL A 281 0.24 19.85 3.03
CA VAL A 281 1.12 19.74 4.20
C VAL A 281 2.53 19.42 3.71
N LYS A 282 3.14 20.39 3.02
CA LYS A 282 4.39 20.20 2.26
C LYS A 282 5.57 19.68 3.09
N ASP A 283 5.64 20.00 4.39
CA ASP A 283 6.72 19.56 5.28
C ASP A 283 6.44 18.21 5.98
N GLY A 284 5.26 17.62 5.75
CA GLY A 284 4.78 16.39 6.39
C GLY A 284 4.59 16.50 7.91
N LYS A 285 4.52 17.70 8.48
CA LYS A 285 4.37 17.90 9.94
C LYS A 285 2.93 18.25 10.30
N LEU A 286 2.45 17.70 11.41
CA LEU A 286 1.13 18.04 11.95
C LEU A 286 1.12 19.44 12.60
N PHE A 287 2.21 19.86 13.21
CA PHE A 287 2.28 21.15 13.91
C PHE A 287 3.29 22.10 13.26
N PRO A 288 3.03 23.42 13.28
CA PRO A 288 1.90 24.06 13.93
C PRO A 288 0.59 24.05 13.10
N THR A 289 0.65 24.01 11.77
CA THR A 289 -0.54 24.24 10.91
C THR A 289 -1.07 23.01 10.18
N GLY A 290 -0.33 21.90 10.14
CA GLY A 290 -0.71 20.70 9.39
C GLY A 290 -2.03 20.09 9.84
N LEU A 291 -2.26 19.99 11.15
CA LEU A 291 -3.48 19.46 11.74
C LEU A 291 -4.70 20.33 11.38
N LEU A 292 -4.56 21.66 11.42
CA LEU A 292 -5.60 22.58 11.00
C LEU A 292 -5.94 22.40 9.52
N LYS A 293 -4.93 22.28 8.64
CA LYS A 293 -5.13 21.98 7.22
C LYS A 293 -5.87 20.66 7.01
N ILE A 294 -5.51 19.62 7.77
CA ILE A 294 -6.18 18.31 7.74
C ILE A 294 -7.64 18.44 8.11
N LEU A 295 -7.96 19.04 9.26
CA LEU A 295 -9.33 19.18 9.76
C LEU A 295 -10.22 20.01 8.82
N LEU A 296 -9.72 21.14 8.31
CA LEU A 296 -10.46 21.99 7.36
C LEU A 296 -10.59 21.36 5.97
N GLY A 297 -9.65 20.49 5.59
CA GLY A 297 -9.61 19.83 4.30
C GLY A 297 -10.57 18.65 4.15
N GLN A 298 -11.00 18.01 5.24
CA GLN A 298 -11.80 16.76 5.18
C GLN A 298 -13.06 16.89 4.32
N LYS A 299 -13.72 18.05 4.37
CA LYS A 299 -14.96 18.31 3.60
C LYS A 299 -14.74 18.37 2.08
N LYS A 300 -13.49 18.45 1.62
CA LYS A 300 -13.08 18.55 0.21
C LYS A 300 -12.64 17.21 -0.39
N ILE A 301 -12.66 16.12 0.38
CA ILE A 301 -12.32 14.80 -0.14
C ILE A 301 -13.44 14.32 -1.06
N ASP A 302 -13.08 14.02 -2.30
CA ASP A 302 -13.96 13.58 -3.39
C ASP A 302 -13.58 12.20 -3.94
N ARG A 303 -12.50 11.59 -3.46
CA ARG A 303 -12.08 10.24 -3.79
C ARG A 303 -12.11 9.33 -2.57
N ILE A 304 -12.48 8.08 -2.79
CA ILE A 304 -12.27 7.00 -1.83
C ILE A 304 -11.50 5.86 -2.49
N ARG A 305 -10.75 5.11 -1.70
CA ARG A 305 -9.93 3.97 -2.14
C ARG A 305 -10.34 2.71 -1.39
N VAL A 306 -10.42 1.57 -2.06
CA VAL A 306 -10.63 0.24 -1.46
C VAL A 306 -9.27 -0.46 -1.30
N PRO A 307 -8.57 -0.32 -0.16
CA PRO A 307 -7.34 -1.09 0.09
C PRO A 307 -7.60 -2.55 0.45
N ILE A 308 -8.80 -2.88 0.96
CA ILE A 308 -9.13 -4.23 1.46
C ILE A 308 -10.52 -4.62 0.94
N MET A 309 -10.58 -5.67 0.14
CA MET A 309 -11.81 -6.36 -0.24
C MET A 309 -11.55 -7.86 -0.40
N GLY A 310 -12.19 -8.70 0.42
CA GLY A 310 -11.93 -10.13 0.43
C GLY A 310 -13.11 -10.95 0.92
N VAL A 311 -13.15 -12.20 0.45
CA VAL A 311 -14.16 -13.20 0.79
C VAL A 311 -13.45 -14.52 1.04
N LYS A 312 -13.72 -15.15 2.20
CA LYS A 312 -13.14 -16.46 2.52
C LYS A 312 -13.53 -17.47 1.44
N LYS A 313 -12.64 -18.41 1.16
CA LYS A 313 -12.75 -19.32 0.02
C LYS A 313 -14.08 -20.07 -0.03
N GLU A 314 -14.54 -20.57 1.12
CA GLU A 314 -15.81 -21.27 1.31
C GLU A 314 -17.05 -20.43 0.95
N TYR A 315 -16.98 -19.10 1.09
CA TYR A 315 -18.09 -18.20 0.74
C TYR A 315 -17.94 -17.54 -0.63
N ARG A 316 -16.89 -17.88 -1.39
CA ARG A 316 -16.79 -17.46 -2.80
C ARG A 316 -17.97 -18.05 -3.58
N LYS A 317 -18.38 -17.35 -4.64
CA LYS A 317 -19.55 -17.70 -5.48
C LYS A 317 -20.93 -17.61 -4.80
N HIS A 318 -21.00 -17.25 -3.51
CA HIS A 318 -22.26 -16.96 -2.81
C HIS A 318 -22.74 -15.50 -3.00
N GLY A 319 -22.10 -14.74 -3.90
CA GLY A 319 -22.45 -13.35 -4.19
C GLY A 319 -22.03 -12.33 -3.11
N VAL A 320 -21.27 -12.74 -2.09
CA VAL A 320 -20.78 -11.89 -0.98
C VAL A 320 -20.01 -10.65 -1.49
N ALA A 321 -19.11 -10.84 -2.46
CA ALA A 321 -18.36 -9.74 -3.08
C ALA A 321 -19.28 -8.70 -3.74
N VAL A 322 -20.32 -9.16 -4.44
CA VAL A 322 -21.30 -8.30 -5.11
C VAL A 322 -22.14 -7.55 -4.07
N LEU A 323 -22.56 -8.22 -2.99
CA LEU A 323 -23.25 -7.58 -1.87
C LEU A 323 -22.42 -6.43 -1.31
N MET A 324 -21.15 -6.69 -0.95
CA MET A 324 -20.28 -5.65 -0.36
C MET A 324 -20.08 -4.46 -1.30
N TYR A 325 -19.87 -4.73 -2.60
CA TYR A 325 -19.78 -3.69 -3.61
C TYR A 325 -21.08 -2.88 -3.73
N MET A 326 -22.24 -3.52 -3.73
CA MET A 326 -23.53 -2.83 -3.81
C MET A 326 -23.81 -1.97 -2.56
N GLU A 327 -23.38 -2.40 -1.36
CA GLU A 327 -23.48 -1.58 -0.15
C GLU A 327 -22.55 -0.37 -0.22
N LEU A 328 -21.29 -0.54 -0.68
CA LEU A 328 -20.39 0.59 -0.91
C LEU A 328 -20.95 1.55 -1.96
N TYR A 329 -21.52 1.03 -3.05
CA TYR A 329 -22.14 1.82 -4.10
C TYR A 329 -23.29 2.69 -3.56
N LYS A 330 -24.19 2.12 -2.76
CA LYS A 330 -25.26 2.87 -2.08
C LYS A 330 -24.70 3.99 -1.21
N ALA A 331 -23.63 3.72 -0.45
CA ALA A 331 -22.98 4.72 0.39
C ALA A 331 -22.34 5.86 -0.43
N ILE A 332 -21.70 5.55 -1.57
CA ILE A 332 -21.17 6.55 -2.49
C ILE A 332 -22.31 7.41 -3.06
N LYS A 333 -23.41 6.81 -3.52
CA LYS A 333 -24.56 7.55 -4.07
C LYS A 333 -25.24 8.44 -3.03
N ALA A 334 -25.30 8.01 -1.77
CA ALA A 334 -25.80 8.82 -0.67
C ALA A 334 -24.92 10.04 -0.36
N ASN A 335 -23.66 10.06 -0.80
CA ASN A 335 -22.76 11.19 -0.63
C ASN A 335 -22.35 11.80 -1.98
N PRO A 336 -23.05 12.86 -2.45
CA PRO A 336 -22.80 13.46 -3.76
C PRO A 336 -21.42 14.11 -3.91
N LYS A 337 -20.64 14.24 -2.83
CA LYS A 337 -19.26 14.76 -2.90
C LYS A 337 -18.28 13.74 -3.44
N ILE A 338 -18.51 12.45 -3.22
CA ILE A 338 -17.63 11.40 -3.74
C ILE A 338 -17.85 11.32 -5.24
N LYS A 339 -16.76 11.48 -5.99
CA LYS A 339 -16.73 11.50 -7.46
C LYS A 339 -16.06 10.27 -8.02
N GLU A 340 -15.10 9.70 -7.31
CA GLU A 340 -14.30 8.58 -7.81
C GLU A 340 -14.03 7.53 -6.72
N LEU A 341 -14.00 6.27 -7.15
CA LEU A 341 -13.71 5.09 -6.36
C LEU A 341 -12.47 4.41 -6.96
N GLU A 342 -11.39 4.38 -6.19
CA GLU A 342 -10.14 3.73 -6.56
C GLU A 342 -10.09 2.30 -5.99
N MET A 343 -9.65 1.35 -6.81
CA MET A 343 -9.54 -0.06 -6.47
C MET A 343 -8.11 -0.55 -6.77
N SER A 344 -7.33 -0.78 -5.71
CA SER A 344 -5.95 -1.25 -5.76
C SER A 344 -5.52 -1.90 -4.45
N TRP A 345 -4.42 -2.64 -4.42
CA TRP A 345 -3.70 -3.17 -5.57
C TRP A 345 -4.32 -4.48 -6.03
N ILE A 346 -4.43 -4.64 -7.34
CA ILE A 346 -4.95 -5.87 -7.93
C ILE A 346 -3.81 -6.51 -8.71
N LEU A 347 -3.40 -7.69 -8.28
CA LEU A 347 -2.34 -8.44 -8.96
C LEU A 347 -2.74 -8.69 -10.41
N GLU A 348 -1.78 -8.60 -11.33
CA GLU A 348 -2.04 -8.86 -12.75
C GLU A 348 -2.60 -10.27 -13.01
N ASN A 349 -2.24 -11.23 -12.16
CA ASN A 349 -2.71 -12.61 -12.23
C ASN A 349 -3.99 -12.88 -11.41
N ASN A 350 -4.59 -11.87 -10.77
CA ASN A 350 -5.87 -12.01 -10.09
C ASN A 350 -7.02 -11.89 -11.10
N GLU A 351 -7.20 -12.93 -11.91
CA GLU A 351 -8.20 -12.94 -12.99
C GLU A 351 -9.62 -12.69 -12.50
N ASP A 352 -9.99 -13.24 -11.33
CA ASP A 352 -11.34 -13.08 -10.77
C ASP A 352 -11.66 -11.60 -10.50
N MET A 353 -10.74 -10.87 -9.85
CA MET A 353 -10.94 -9.45 -9.56
C MET A 353 -10.83 -8.57 -10.81
N ASN A 354 -9.86 -8.82 -11.69
CA ASN A 354 -9.72 -8.07 -12.94
C ASN A 354 -10.99 -8.22 -13.81
N ARG A 355 -11.51 -9.45 -13.96
CA ARG A 355 -12.78 -9.69 -14.68
C ARG A 355 -13.97 -9.00 -14.01
N ALA A 356 -14.07 -9.04 -12.68
CA ALA A 356 -15.15 -8.39 -11.95
C ALA A 356 -15.18 -6.86 -12.19
N ILE A 357 -14.01 -6.22 -12.22
CA ILE A 357 -13.87 -4.78 -12.48
C ILE A 357 -14.21 -4.43 -13.93
N HIS A 358 -13.79 -5.26 -14.89
CA HIS A 358 -14.15 -5.07 -16.30
C HIS A 358 -15.67 -5.17 -16.49
N LEU A 359 -16.33 -6.10 -15.80
CA LEU A 359 -17.80 -6.21 -15.81
C LEU A 359 -18.48 -4.97 -15.20
N MET A 360 -17.84 -4.30 -14.24
CA MET A 360 -18.31 -3.02 -13.68
C MET A 360 -18.07 -1.82 -14.63
N GLY A 361 -17.52 -2.03 -15.82
CA GLY A 361 -17.35 -1.00 -16.84
C GLY A 361 -16.04 -0.22 -16.76
N VAL A 362 -15.10 -0.62 -15.89
CA VAL A 362 -13.74 -0.05 -15.84
C VAL A 362 -12.80 -1.03 -16.55
N LYS A 363 -12.34 -0.66 -17.74
CA LYS A 363 -11.65 -1.60 -18.64
C LYS A 363 -10.14 -1.60 -18.49
N GLU A 364 -9.55 -0.46 -18.16
CA GLU A 364 -8.10 -0.28 -18.14
C GLU A 364 -7.65 0.26 -16.78
N PRO A 365 -6.49 -0.16 -16.27
CA PRO A 365 -5.89 0.46 -15.11
C PRO A 365 -5.52 1.91 -15.45
N TYR A 366 -5.75 2.84 -14.52
CA TYR A 366 -5.31 4.23 -14.67
C TYR A 366 -3.87 4.41 -14.15
N LYS A 367 -3.40 3.47 -13.32
CA LYS A 367 -2.02 3.37 -12.83
C LYS A 367 -1.59 1.93 -12.79
N THR A 368 -0.32 1.71 -13.10
CA THR A 368 0.33 0.41 -12.94
C THR A 368 1.55 0.56 -12.04
N TYR A 369 1.66 -0.32 -11.06
CA TYR A 369 2.84 -0.46 -10.22
C TYR A 369 3.53 -1.78 -10.51
N ARG A 370 4.84 -1.85 -10.30
CA ARG A 370 5.66 -3.03 -10.56
C ARG A 370 6.49 -3.39 -9.37
N ILE A 371 6.43 -4.66 -8.98
CA ILE A 371 7.47 -5.30 -8.19
C ILE A 371 8.50 -5.87 -9.17
N TYR A 372 9.75 -5.62 -8.87
CA TYR A 372 10.92 -6.10 -9.57
C TYR A 372 11.61 -7.18 -8.76
N GLU A 373 12.35 -8.04 -9.44
CA GLU A 373 13.24 -9.03 -8.83
C GLU A 373 14.64 -8.92 -9.45
N LYS A 374 15.64 -9.31 -8.66
CA LYS A 374 17.02 -9.51 -9.10
C LYS A 374 17.65 -10.67 -8.34
N SER A 375 18.32 -11.58 -9.05
CA SER A 375 19.16 -12.63 -8.43
C SER A 375 20.40 -12.01 -7.78
N LEU A 376 20.80 -12.56 -6.64
CA LEU A 376 21.96 -12.13 -5.87
C LEU A 376 23.16 -13.01 -6.17
#